data_AF-A0A4Y2GXI3-F1
#
_entry.id   AF-A0A4Y2GXI3-F1
#
_cell.length_a   1.000
_cell.length_b   1.000
_cell.length_c   1.000
_cell.angle_alpha   90.00
_cell.angle_beta   90.00
_cell.angle_gamma   90.00
#
_symmetry.space_group_name_H-M   'P 1'
#
loop_
_entity.id
_entity.type
_entity.pdbx_description
1 polymer ?
#
loop_
_entity_poly.entity_id
_entity_poly.type
_entity_poly.pdbx_seq_one_letter_code
_entity_poly.pdbx_strand_id
1 'polypeptide(L)'
;MTIDLYLYPASGPCRAIIMAAQHLGIKLNQIKVDLLGGEQMKPEFVKMNPQHCVPTIDDNGFYLWESRAILTYLANKYAPDSPVYPKDPKERALVDRLLYFDIGTLYKAEGEYLYPQLFKGQPADPEKGEAFKKALDLLEGFLSKTAYVAGDQITLADFSIVASLSFAEPSSSKGEKRKHVTLTLNQKLEIIKRLEKGDNRNILMNEFNIGSSTIYDIKKQKDELMKFASQSVTTEKLASRQTLKKPKLEQLDSVLFKWFSAERSEGKPVTGPMIVEKAKKFGQDLGVAESECNYSDGWFRNFKFRHGIRRLDVTGETFSANQNSAEKYKDEFEKIVADNDLTPEQIYNADETGLLWRCLPTSTLAGGGEKAAKGFKKKQRQINRFAMC
;
A
#
# COMPACT_ATOMS: atom_id res chain seq x y z
N MET A 1 46.25 -15.47 -29.70
CA MET A 1 44.87 -15.61 -30.15
C MET A 1 43.96 -15.55 -28.94
N THR A 2 42.81 -14.90 -29.06
CA THR A 2 41.83 -14.73 -27.97
C THR A 2 40.92 -15.95 -27.90
N ILE A 3 40.54 -16.36 -26.69
CA ILE A 3 39.61 -17.46 -26.47
C ILE A 3 38.20 -16.95 -26.76
N ASP A 4 37.46 -17.66 -27.61
CA ASP A 4 36.07 -17.34 -27.89
C ASP A 4 35.18 -17.96 -26.81
N LEU A 5 34.28 -17.16 -26.24
CA LEU A 5 33.28 -17.60 -25.26
C LEU A 5 31.89 -17.37 -25.84
N TYR A 6 31.23 -18.46 -26.21
CA TYR A 6 29.83 -18.48 -26.61
C TYR A 6 28.93 -18.43 -25.36
N LEU A 7 28.13 -17.36 -25.24
CA LEU A 7 27.40 -17.07 -24.00
C LEU A 7 26.02 -16.49 -24.20
N TYR A 8 25.20 -16.63 -23.17
CA TYR A 8 23.96 -15.86 -22.99
C TYR A 8 24.13 -14.94 -21.77
N PRO A 9 23.99 -13.60 -21.89
CA PRO A 9 24.38 -12.67 -20.82
C PRO A 9 23.71 -12.90 -19.46
N ALA A 10 22.46 -13.36 -19.44
CA ALA A 10 21.74 -13.62 -18.18
C ALA A 10 22.07 -14.97 -17.54
N SER A 11 22.80 -15.85 -18.23
CA SER A 11 23.15 -17.19 -17.72
C SER A 11 24.18 -17.08 -16.59
N GLY A 12 23.83 -17.58 -15.39
CA GLY A 12 24.75 -17.67 -14.24
C GLY A 12 26.07 -18.36 -14.59
N PRO A 13 26.05 -19.58 -15.16
CA PRO A 13 27.24 -20.28 -15.62
C PRO A 13 28.16 -19.47 -16.56
N CYS A 14 27.59 -18.64 -17.44
CA CYS A 14 28.38 -17.74 -18.30
C CYS A 14 29.03 -16.61 -17.50
N ARG A 15 28.29 -16.01 -16.57
CA ARG A 15 28.78 -14.91 -15.72
C ARG A 15 29.93 -15.34 -14.82
N ALA A 16 29.90 -16.58 -14.31
CA ALA A 16 31.01 -17.13 -13.53
C ALA A 16 32.34 -17.09 -14.30
N ILE A 17 32.33 -17.51 -15.58
CA ILE A 17 33.52 -17.49 -16.44
C ILE A 17 34.00 -16.06 -16.69
N ILE A 18 33.07 -15.14 -16.97
CA ILE A 18 33.41 -13.73 -17.22
C ILE A 18 34.10 -13.11 -15.99
N MET A 19 33.54 -13.31 -14.79
CA MET A 19 34.12 -12.78 -13.55
C MET A 19 35.50 -13.37 -13.25
N ALA A 20 35.65 -14.70 -13.37
CA ALA A 20 36.93 -15.35 -13.15
C ALA A 20 37.99 -14.92 -14.18
N ALA A 21 37.63 -14.83 -15.46
CA ALA A 21 38.54 -14.38 -16.50
C ALA A 21 38.97 -12.92 -16.30
N GLN A 22 38.04 -12.04 -15.91
CA GLN A 22 38.39 -10.66 -15.56
C GLN A 22 39.34 -10.57 -14.37
N HIS A 23 39.08 -11.35 -13.31
CA HIS A 23 39.95 -11.39 -12.13
C HIS A 23 41.36 -11.91 -12.46
N LEU A 24 41.45 -12.90 -13.36
CA LEU A 24 42.72 -13.49 -13.80
C LEU A 24 43.41 -12.72 -14.94
N GLY A 25 42.81 -11.64 -15.44
CA GLY A 25 43.35 -10.88 -16.59
C GLY A 25 43.30 -11.64 -17.93
N ILE A 26 42.47 -12.67 -18.05
CA ILE A 26 42.29 -13.48 -19.27
C ILE A 26 41.32 -12.75 -20.21
N LYS A 27 41.79 -12.43 -21.42
CA LYS A 27 40.97 -11.79 -22.44
C LYS A 27 40.11 -12.82 -23.18
N LEU A 28 38.80 -12.66 -23.07
CA LEU A 28 37.81 -13.46 -23.79
C LEU A 28 37.14 -12.63 -24.88
N ASN A 29 36.97 -13.22 -26.06
CA ASN A 29 36.08 -12.71 -27.09
C ASN A 29 34.67 -13.25 -26.82
N GLN A 30 33.74 -12.37 -26.44
CA GLN A 30 32.39 -12.76 -26.01
C GLN A 30 31.43 -12.81 -27.20
N ILE A 31 31.04 -14.02 -27.61
CA ILE A 31 30.09 -14.27 -28.70
C ILE A 31 28.72 -14.54 -28.09
N LYS A 32 27.77 -13.63 -28.33
CA LYS A 32 26.40 -13.79 -27.83
C LYS A 32 25.65 -14.82 -28.66
N VAL A 33 24.99 -15.76 -27.99
CA VAL A 33 24.12 -16.77 -28.59
C VAL A 33 22.69 -16.52 -28.16
N ASP A 34 21.77 -16.35 -29.12
CA ASP A 34 20.35 -16.21 -28.81
C ASP A 34 19.71 -17.58 -28.52
N LEU A 35 19.57 -17.88 -27.22
CA LEU A 35 18.96 -19.12 -26.74
C LEU A 35 17.45 -19.19 -27.01
N LEU A 36 16.77 -18.05 -27.07
CA LEU A 36 15.33 -17.98 -27.32
C LEU A 36 15.03 -18.15 -28.81
N GLY A 37 15.90 -17.63 -29.67
CA GLY A 37 15.91 -17.86 -31.11
C GLY A 37 16.44 -19.23 -31.54
N GLY A 38 16.95 -20.04 -30.60
CA GLY A 38 17.39 -21.41 -30.87
C GLY A 38 18.73 -21.51 -31.60
N GLU A 39 19.59 -20.50 -31.53
CA GLU A 39 20.87 -20.50 -32.25
C GLU A 39 21.81 -21.64 -31.85
N GLN A 40 21.73 -22.07 -30.59
CA GLN A 40 22.45 -23.23 -30.07
C GLN A 40 22.08 -24.55 -30.75
N MET A 41 20.94 -24.60 -31.45
CA MET A 41 20.47 -25.78 -32.17
C MET A 41 20.92 -25.82 -33.64
N LYS A 42 21.57 -24.75 -34.14
CA LYS A 42 22.06 -24.69 -35.51
C LYS A 42 23.18 -25.73 -35.72
N PRO A 43 23.29 -26.36 -36.91
CA PRO A 43 24.28 -27.42 -37.18
C PRO A 43 25.73 -27.01 -36.85
N GLU A 44 26.07 -25.74 -37.06
CA GLU A 44 27.40 -25.20 -36.78
C GLU A 44 27.71 -25.21 -35.28
N PHE A 45 26.73 -24.87 -34.43
CA PHE A 45 26.90 -24.89 -32.98
C PHE A 45 26.88 -26.32 -32.44
N VAL A 46 25.98 -27.17 -32.94
CA VAL A 46 25.90 -28.59 -32.52
C VAL A 46 27.17 -29.37 -32.89
N LYS A 47 27.80 -29.04 -34.03
CA LYS A 47 29.09 -29.62 -34.41
C LYS A 47 30.21 -29.27 -33.43
N MET A 48 30.16 -28.08 -32.83
CA MET A 48 31.10 -27.63 -31.81
C MET A 48 30.77 -28.24 -30.44
N ASN A 49 29.50 -28.19 -30.02
CA ASN A 49 29.00 -28.70 -28.75
C ASN A 49 27.72 -29.53 -28.98
N PRO A 50 27.80 -30.87 -28.96
CA PRO A 50 26.65 -31.75 -29.13
C PRO A 50 25.57 -31.60 -28.04
N GLN A 51 25.92 -31.10 -26.85
CA GLN A 51 24.96 -30.77 -25.78
C GLN A 51 24.26 -29.43 -25.99
N HIS A 52 24.58 -28.69 -27.08
CA HIS A 52 23.91 -27.47 -27.51
C HIS A 52 23.64 -26.49 -26.35
N CYS A 53 24.65 -26.27 -25.51
CA CYS A 53 24.54 -25.48 -24.29
C CYS A 53 25.54 -24.33 -24.25
N VAL A 54 25.24 -23.34 -23.42
CA VAL A 54 26.17 -22.27 -23.06
C VAL A 54 26.44 -22.32 -21.55
N PRO A 55 27.65 -21.97 -21.08
CA PRO A 55 28.79 -21.50 -21.87
C PRO A 55 29.48 -22.61 -22.65
N THR A 56 29.99 -22.26 -23.83
CA THR A 56 30.95 -23.08 -24.60
C THR A 56 32.14 -22.18 -24.96
N ILE A 57 33.37 -22.67 -24.82
CA ILE A 57 34.57 -21.96 -25.29
C ILE A 57 35.15 -22.63 -26.53
N ASP A 58 35.81 -21.83 -27.36
CA ASP A 58 36.78 -22.27 -28.36
C ASP A 58 38.14 -21.64 -28.02
N ASP A 59 39.06 -22.50 -27.59
CA ASP A 59 40.45 -22.13 -27.37
C ASP A 59 41.31 -22.73 -28.48
N ASN A 60 41.31 -22.07 -29.64
CA ASN A 60 42.12 -22.41 -30.81
C ASN A 60 41.85 -23.83 -31.36
N GLY A 61 40.58 -24.18 -31.50
CA GLY A 61 40.09 -25.49 -31.94
C GLY A 61 39.87 -26.48 -30.80
N PHE A 62 40.19 -26.11 -29.55
CA PHE A 62 39.81 -26.87 -28.37
C PHE A 62 38.47 -26.37 -27.84
N TYR A 63 37.42 -27.15 -28.09
CA TYR A 63 36.08 -26.87 -27.60
C TYR A 63 35.86 -27.47 -26.21
N LEU A 64 35.35 -26.66 -25.28
CA LEU A 64 34.99 -27.10 -23.94
C LEU A 64 33.68 -26.43 -23.49
N TRP A 65 32.80 -27.22 -22.91
CA TRP A 65 31.58 -26.79 -22.23
C TRP A 65 31.60 -27.37 -20.81
N GLU A 66 30.56 -27.10 -20.02
CA GLU A 66 30.55 -27.21 -18.55
C GLU A 66 31.34 -26.07 -17.87
N SER A 67 30.61 -25.09 -17.34
CA SER A 67 31.17 -23.86 -16.77
C SER A 67 32.29 -24.09 -15.74
N ARG A 68 32.13 -25.07 -14.85
CA ARG A 68 33.11 -25.37 -13.79
C ARG A 68 34.36 -26.08 -14.33
N ALA A 69 34.22 -26.86 -15.40
CA ALA A 69 35.36 -27.41 -16.12
C ALA A 69 36.11 -26.30 -16.87
N ILE A 70 35.40 -25.35 -17.49
CA ILE A 70 36.00 -24.18 -18.13
C ILE A 70 36.77 -23.33 -17.10
N LEU A 71 36.20 -23.06 -15.92
CA LEU A 71 36.86 -22.30 -14.86
C LEU A 71 38.21 -22.92 -14.47
N THR A 72 38.22 -24.22 -14.18
CA THR A 72 39.44 -24.93 -13.78
C THR A 72 40.45 -25.01 -14.93
N TYR A 73 39.99 -25.21 -16.17
CA TYR A 73 40.84 -25.16 -17.37
C TYR A 73 41.54 -23.81 -17.53
N LEU A 74 40.79 -22.71 -17.46
CA LEU A 74 41.33 -21.36 -17.62
C LEU A 74 42.36 -21.03 -16.53
N ALA A 75 42.06 -21.37 -15.27
CA ALA A 75 43.00 -21.18 -14.18
C ALA A 75 44.27 -22.03 -14.37
N ASN A 76 44.14 -23.33 -14.65
CA ASN A 76 45.30 -24.21 -14.84
C ASN A 76 46.18 -23.79 -16.03
N LYS A 77 45.59 -23.37 -17.15
CA LYS A 77 46.33 -23.08 -18.39
C LYS A 77 46.91 -21.66 -18.41
N TYR A 78 46.15 -20.67 -17.96
CA TYR A 78 46.49 -19.26 -18.13
C TYR A 78 46.90 -18.55 -16.84
N ALA A 79 46.62 -19.14 -15.68
CA ALA A 79 46.99 -18.60 -14.38
C ALA A 79 47.43 -19.71 -13.40
N PRO A 80 48.38 -20.59 -13.78
CA PRO A 80 48.71 -21.79 -13.00
C PRO A 80 49.18 -21.48 -11.58
N ASP A 81 49.83 -20.33 -11.36
CA ASP A 81 50.36 -19.93 -10.06
C ASP A 81 49.40 -19.03 -9.26
N SER A 82 48.18 -18.82 -9.78
CA SER A 82 47.17 -18.02 -9.08
C SER A 82 46.61 -18.78 -7.88
N PRO A 83 46.44 -18.11 -6.72
CA PRO A 83 45.87 -18.72 -5.53
C PRO A 83 44.38 -19.05 -5.67
N VAL A 84 43.70 -18.55 -6.72
CA VAL A 84 42.26 -18.84 -6.92
C VAL A 84 41.96 -20.31 -7.21
N TYR A 85 42.97 -21.07 -7.65
CA TYR A 85 42.88 -22.51 -7.83
C TYR A 85 44.20 -23.20 -7.42
N PRO A 86 44.40 -23.43 -6.11
CA PRO A 86 45.68 -23.89 -5.55
C PRO A 86 46.17 -25.21 -6.16
N LYS A 87 47.48 -25.43 -6.19
CA LYS A 87 48.08 -26.71 -6.65
C LYS A 87 48.14 -27.76 -5.54
N ASP A 88 48.13 -27.35 -4.27
CA ASP A 88 48.10 -28.29 -3.15
C ASP A 88 46.85 -29.17 -3.23
N PRO A 89 46.98 -30.51 -3.18
CA PRO A 89 45.84 -31.40 -3.34
C PRO A 89 44.73 -31.20 -2.31
N LYS A 90 45.04 -30.83 -1.06
CA LYS A 90 44.03 -30.64 -0.02
C LYS A 90 43.29 -29.34 -0.22
N GLU A 91 44.01 -28.25 -0.47
CA GLU A 91 43.40 -26.95 -0.75
C GLU A 91 42.54 -27.00 -2.02
N ARG A 92 43.06 -27.62 -3.09
CA ARG A 92 42.30 -27.84 -4.33
C ARG A 92 41.04 -28.66 -4.09
N ALA A 93 41.12 -29.73 -3.31
CA ALA A 93 39.95 -30.56 -2.99
C ALA A 93 38.85 -29.78 -2.26
N LEU A 94 39.18 -28.76 -1.46
CA LEU A 94 38.18 -27.88 -0.83
C LEU A 94 37.45 -27.02 -1.87
N VAL A 95 38.18 -26.47 -2.85
CA VAL A 95 37.59 -25.72 -3.97
C VAL A 95 36.73 -26.64 -4.83
N ASP A 96 37.24 -27.80 -5.23
CA ASP A 96 36.53 -28.76 -6.07
C ASP A 96 35.24 -29.23 -5.38
N ARG A 97 35.30 -29.58 -4.09
CA ARG A 97 34.11 -29.93 -3.29
C ARG A 97 33.01 -28.87 -3.40
N LEU A 98 33.38 -27.59 -3.38
CA LEU A 98 32.42 -26.49 -3.42
C LEU A 98 31.92 -26.17 -4.84
N LEU A 99 32.74 -26.39 -5.86
CA LEU A 99 32.27 -26.41 -7.26
C LEU A 99 31.22 -27.53 -7.47
N TYR A 100 31.45 -28.72 -6.91
CA TYR A 100 30.49 -29.82 -6.95
C TYR A 100 29.23 -29.57 -6.11
N PHE A 101 29.37 -28.96 -4.93
CA PHE A 101 28.24 -28.50 -4.13
C PHE A 101 27.38 -27.50 -4.91
N ASP A 102 28.01 -26.56 -5.60
CA ASP A 102 27.31 -25.55 -6.37
C ASP A 102 26.50 -26.18 -7.52
N ILE A 103 27.09 -27.05 -8.35
CA ILE A 103 26.32 -27.70 -9.43
C ILE A 103 25.28 -28.70 -8.92
N GLY A 104 25.63 -29.53 -7.93
CA GLY A 104 24.85 -30.68 -7.52
C GLY A 104 23.80 -30.39 -6.45
N THR A 105 23.96 -29.29 -5.71
CA THR A 105 23.09 -28.92 -4.59
C THR A 105 22.51 -27.53 -4.77
N LEU A 106 23.35 -26.48 -4.84
CA LEU A 106 22.88 -25.10 -4.82
C LEU A 106 22.15 -24.71 -6.12
N TYR A 107 22.86 -24.69 -7.25
CA TYR A 107 22.33 -24.30 -8.55
C TYR A 107 21.21 -25.22 -9.02
N LYS A 108 21.27 -26.51 -8.67
CA LYS A 108 20.19 -27.46 -8.92
C LYS A 108 18.92 -27.07 -8.17
N ALA A 109 19.00 -26.89 -6.85
CA ALA A 109 17.83 -26.52 -6.05
C ALA A 109 17.28 -25.13 -6.43
N GLU A 110 18.17 -24.18 -6.72
CA GLU A 110 17.82 -22.86 -7.24
C GLU A 110 17.03 -22.98 -8.55
N GLY A 111 17.55 -23.72 -9.54
CA GLY A 111 16.92 -23.89 -10.84
C GLY A 111 15.57 -24.60 -10.74
N GLU A 112 15.48 -25.65 -9.92
CA GLU A 112 14.24 -26.39 -9.69
C GLU A 112 13.14 -25.51 -9.04
N TYR A 113 13.54 -24.59 -8.17
CA TYR A 113 12.62 -23.66 -7.51
C TYR A 113 12.27 -22.44 -8.38
N LEU A 114 13.26 -21.71 -8.89
CA LEU A 114 13.07 -20.40 -9.55
C LEU A 114 12.68 -20.48 -11.02
N TYR A 115 13.24 -21.42 -11.80
CA TYR A 115 13.03 -21.44 -13.26
C TYR A 115 11.58 -21.72 -13.67
N PRO A 116 10.82 -22.62 -13.02
CA PRO A 116 9.40 -22.80 -13.32
C PRO A 116 8.58 -21.52 -13.11
N GLN A 117 8.92 -20.72 -12.09
CA GLN A 117 8.24 -19.45 -11.81
C GLN A 117 8.60 -18.39 -12.86
N LEU A 118 9.88 -18.29 -13.23
CA LEU A 118 10.37 -17.24 -14.12
C LEU A 118 10.06 -17.48 -15.59
N PHE A 119 10.18 -18.72 -16.07
CA PHE A 119 10.06 -19.05 -17.49
C PHE A 119 8.73 -19.71 -17.85
N LYS A 120 8.05 -20.35 -16.88
CA LYS A 120 6.76 -21.03 -17.10
C LYS A 120 5.59 -20.36 -16.37
N GLY A 121 5.84 -19.32 -15.57
CA GLY A 121 4.80 -18.61 -14.82
C GLY A 121 4.09 -19.48 -13.77
N GLN A 122 4.72 -20.57 -13.33
CA GLN A 122 4.15 -21.48 -12.33
C GLN A 122 4.20 -20.86 -10.92
N PRO A 123 3.27 -21.21 -10.02
CA PRO A 123 3.36 -20.78 -8.63
C PRO A 123 4.60 -21.35 -7.93
N ALA A 124 5.03 -20.71 -6.85
CA ALA A 124 6.12 -21.21 -6.02
C ALA A 124 5.76 -22.57 -5.41
N ASP A 125 6.68 -23.52 -5.52
CA ASP A 125 6.57 -24.87 -4.97
C ASP A 125 7.20 -24.90 -3.56
N PRO A 126 6.43 -25.10 -2.49
CA PRO A 126 6.95 -25.06 -1.12
C PRO A 126 8.03 -26.10 -0.85
N GLU A 127 7.95 -27.30 -1.43
CA GLU A 127 8.91 -28.37 -1.21
C GLU A 127 10.27 -28.02 -1.82
N LYS A 128 10.25 -27.49 -3.05
CA LYS A 128 11.47 -27.00 -3.73
C LYS A 128 12.03 -25.75 -3.07
N GLY A 129 11.16 -24.88 -2.56
CA GLY A 129 11.56 -23.71 -1.78
C GLY A 129 12.33 -24.11 -0.51
N GLU A 130 11.84 -25.13 0.20
CA GLU A 130 12.54 -25.67 1.38
C GLU A 130 13.86 -26.35 1.01
N ALA A 131 13.92 -27.08 -0.12
CA ALA A 131 15.17 -27.66 -0.61
C ALA A 131 16.21 -26.58 -0.96
N PHE A 132 15.78 -25.50 -1.62
CA PHE A 132 16.66 -24.37 -1.93
C PHE A 132 17.13 -23.65 -0.65
N LYS A 133 16.23 -23.43 0.31
CA LYS A 133 16.59 -22.88 1.63
C LYS A 133 17.64 -23.73 2.34
N LYS A 134 17.50 -25.06 2.37
CA LYS A 134 18.50 -25.96 2.95
C LYS A 134 19.87 -25.83 2.28
N ALA A 135 19.91 -25.63 0.96
CA ALA A 135 21.16 -25.38 0.25
C ALA A 135 21.80 -24.04 0.67
N LEU A 136 20.99 -23.00 0.88
CA LEU A 136 21.46 -21.71 1.40
C LEU A 136 21.97 -21.81 2.84
N ASP A 137 21.26 -22.56 3.71
CA ASP A 137 21.67 -22.78 5.10
C ASP A 137 23.03 -23.51 5.18
N LEU A 138 23.28 -24.47 4.28
CA LEU A 138 24.59 -25.12 4.14
C LEU A 138 25.68 -24.13 3.72
N LEU A 139 25.38 -23.26 2.76
CA LEU A 139 26.32 -22.24 2.29
C LEU A 139 26.67 -21.23 3.40
N GLU A 140 25.67 -20.75 4.15
CA GLU A 140 25.87 -19.89 5.33
C GLU A 140 26.74 -20.60 6.38
N GLY A 141 26.53 -21.90 6.58
CA GLY A 141 27.36 -22.73 7.45
C GLY A 141 28.83 -22.82 7.00
N PHE A 142 29.12 -22.67 5.71
CA PHE A 142 30.49 -22.59 5.20
C PHE A 142 31.09 -21.19 5.43
N LEU A 143 30.36 -20.14 5.04
CA LEU A 143 30.79 -18.74 5.14
C LEU A 143 30.94 -18.24 6.58
N SER A 144 30.23 -18.83 7.54
CA SER A 144 30.39 -18.48 8.96
C SER A 144 31.77 -18.85 9.55
N LYS A 145 32.58 -19.64 8.84
CA LYS A 145 33.86 -20.18 9.34
C LYS A 145 35.09 -19.53 8.69
N THR A 146 34.95 -18.97 7.49
CA THR A 146 36.04 -18.50 6.65
C THR A 146 35.61 -17.26 5.87
N ALA A 147 36.56 -16.41 5.46
CA ALA A 147 36.23 -15.16 4.76
C ALA A 147 35.58 -15.39 3.37
N TYR A 148 35.94 -16.49 2.71
CA TYR A 148 35.42 -16.95 1.42
C TYR A 148 34.95 -18.40 1.54
N VAL A 149 34.23 -18.91 0.53
CA VAL A 149 33.55 -20.23 0.65
C VAL A 149 34.53 -21.38 0.89
N ALA A 150 35.75 -21.29 0.35
CA ALA A 150 36.76 -22.35 0.40
C ALA A 150 37.92 -22.07 1.38
N GLY A 151 37.95 -20.91 2.04
CA GLY A 151 39.07 -20.49 2.89
C GLY A 151 39.16 -18.98 3.06
N ASP A 152 40.35 -18.47 3.34
CA ASP A 152 40.57 -17.03 3.61
C ASP A 152 40.90 -16.20 2.36
N GLN A 153 40.93 -16.84 1.19
CA GLN A 153 41.20 -16.20 -0.10
C GLN A 153 40.09 -16.54 -1.09
N ILE A 154 39.86 -15.64 -2.06
CA ILE A 154 38.91 -15.87 -3.14
C ILE A 154 39.37 -17.01 -4.05
N THR A 155 38.44 -17.88 -4.44
CA THR A 155 38.70 -19.05 -5.28
C THR A 155 37.70 -19.17 -6.44
N LEU A 156 37.94 -20.14 -7.34
CA LEU A 156 36.97 -20.47 -8.40
C LEU A 156 35.58 -20.81 -7.88
N ALA A 157 35.47 -21.38 -6.68
CA ALA A 157 34.19 -21.71 -6.07
C ALA A 157 33.35 -20.45 -5.77
N ASP A 158 33.99 -19.36 -5.33
CA ASP A 158 33.31 -18.09 -5.05
C ASP A 158 32.68 -17.50 -6.32
N PHE A 159 33.41 -17.49 -7.45
CA PHE A 159 32.88 -17.01 -8.74
C PHE A 159 31.69 -17.83 -9.23
N SER A 160 31.72 -19.15 -9.02
CA SER A 160 30.63 -20.05 -9.40
C SER A 160 29.38 -19.81 -8.54
N ILE A 161 29.55 -19.80 -7.22
CA ILE A 161 28.45 -19.63 -6.25
C ILE A 161 27.82 -18.24 -6.34
N VAL A 162 28.61 -17.17 -6.45
CA VAL A 162 28.06 -15.81 -6.58
C VAL A 162 27.30 -15.64 -7.89
N ALA A 163 27.72 -16.32 -8.97
CA ALA A 163 27.00 -16.29 -10.24
C ALA A 163 25.65 -17.02 -10.16
N SER A 164 25.55 -18.10 -9.38
CA SER A 164 24.29 -18.76 -9.04
C SER A 164 23.40 -17.79 -8.25
N LEU A 165 23.87 -17.31 -7.08
CA LEU A 165 23.06 -16.48 -6.18
C LEU A 165 22.63 -15.13 -6.74
N SER A 166 23.41 -14.51 -7.62
CA SER A 166 23.04 -13.23 -8.24
C SER A 166 21.85 -13.34 -9.21
N PHE A 167 21.41 -14.57 -9.54
CA PHE A 167 20.13 -14.80 -10.18
C PHE A 167 18.98 -14.90 -9.16
N ALA A 168 19.27 -15.49 -7.99
CA ALA A 168 18.37 -15.59 -6.84
C ALA A 168 18.17 -14.28 -6.07
N GLU A 169 19.10 -13.32 -6.15
CA GLU A 169 18.83 -11.95 -5.70
C GLU A 169 17.68 -11.43 -6.55
N PRO A 170 16.48 -11.26 -5.97
CA PRO A 170 15.50 -10.49 -6.68
C PRO A 170 16.14 -9.13 -6.80
N SER A 171 16.38 -8.69 -8.03
CA SER A 171 16.31 -7.26 -8.29
C SER A 171 15.08 -6.81 -7.50
N SER A 172 15.25 -5.98 -6.49
CA SER A 172 14.17 -5.42 -5.68
C SER A 172 13.28 -4.47 -6.54
N SER A 173 13.25 -4.72 -7.85
CA SER A 173 12.67 -3.98 -8.95
C SER A 173 11.91 -4.88 -9.95
N LYS A 174 11.39 -6.04 -9.53
CA LYS A 174 10.01 -6.36 -9.96
C LYS A 174 9.09 -5.67 -8.99
N GLY A 175 9.00 -4.35 -9.16
CA GLY A 175 8.20 -3.50 -8.29
C GLY A 175 6.80 -4.08 -8.20
N GLU A 176 6.42 -4.51 -7.00
CA GLU A 176 5.02 -4.40 -6.62
C GLU A 176 4.63 -2.98 -7.01
N LYS A 177 3.71 -2.85 -7.98
CA LYS A 177 3.20 -1.54 -8.37
C LYS A 177 2.72 -0.89 -7.07
N ARG A 178 3.45 0.13 -6.64
CA ARG A 178 3.18 0.82 -5.39
C ARG A 178 1.71 1.22 -5.43
N LYS A 179 0.90 0.71 -4.51
CA LYS A 179 -0.55 0.99 -4.50
C LYS A 179 -0.73 2.50 -4.47
N HIS A 180 -1.55 3.05 -5.35
CA HIS A 180 -1.75 4.49 -5.44
C HIS A 180 -2.32 5.02 -4.12
N VAL A 181 -1.53 5.82 -3.40
CA VAL A 181 -1.95 6.47 -2.14
C VAL A 181 -2.42 7.89 -2.46
N THR A 182 -3.64 8.22 -2.03
CA THR A 182 -4.15 9.60 -2.12
C THR A 182 -3.91 10.31 -0.79
N LEU A 183 -2.93 11.22 -0.76
CA LEU A 183 -2.58 11.98 0.44
C LEU A 183 -3.63 13.04 0.79
N THR A 184 -3.88 13.21 2.09
CA THR A 184 -4.70 14.31 2.61
C THR A 184 -3.94 15.64 2.60
N LEU A 185 -4.66 16.76 2.70
CA LEU A 185 -4.05 18.09 2.77
C LEU A 185 -3.13 18.22 3.98
N ASN A 186 -3.47 17.64 5.14
CA ASN A 186 -2.59 17.61 6.30
C ASN A 186 -1.31 16.81 6.05
N GLN A 187 -1.40 15.63 5.41
CA GLN A 187 -0.20 14.87 5.05
C GLN A 187 0.69 15.65 4.08
N LYS A 188 0.11 16.35 3.11
CA LYS A 188 0.85 17.23 2.19
C LYS A 188 1.52 18.40 2.93
N LEU A 189 0.83 19.04 3.88
CA LEU A 189 1.39 20.12 4.71
C LEU A 189 2.50 19.60 5.65
N GLU A 190 2.37 18.39 6.19
CA GLU A 190 3.39 17.77 7.02
C GLU A 190 4.65 17.46 6.21
N ILE A 191 4.49 16.92 5.00
CA ILE A 191 5.59 16.71 4.06
C ILE A 191 6.29 18.04 3.75
N ILE A 192 5.55 19.13 3.52
CA ILE A 192 6.13 20.47 3.29
C ILE A 192 6.94 20.93 4.50
N LYS A 193 6.39 20.85 5.71
CA LYS A 193 7.09 21.27 6.94
C LYS A 193 8.38 20.48 7.16
N ARG A 194 8.36 19.18 6.91
CA ARG A 194 9.53 18.30 7.07
C ARG A 194 10.59 18.54 5.99
N LEU A 195 10.16 18.82 4.75
CA LEU A 195 11.08 19.23 3.68
C LEU A 195 11.76 20.58 3.98
N GLU A 196 11.06 21.53 4.61
CA GLU A 196 11.65 22.82 5.04
C GLU A 196 12.63 22.65 6.19
N LYS A 197 12.40 21.67 7.08
CA LYS A 197 13.32 21.31 8.17
C LYS A 197 14.57 20.55 7.70
N GLY A 198 14.62 20.12 6.43
CA GLY A 198 15.78 19.46 5.83
C GLY A 198 15.74 17.93 5.84
N ASP A 199 14.58 17.31 6.08
CA ASP A 199 14.44 15.86 6.06
C ASP A 199 14.81 15.25 4.71
N ASN A 200 15.38 14.04 4.74
CA ASN A 200 15.73 13.30 3.53
C ASN A 200 14.46 12.85 2.79
N ARG A 201 14.39 13.16 1.49
CA ARG A 201 13.26 12.81 0.61
C ARG A 201 12.97 11.31 0.58
N ASN A 202 14.01 10.46 0.64
CA ASN A 202 13.85 9.01 0.64
C ASN A 202 13.10 8.50 1.88
N ILE A 203 13.30 9.14 3.03
CA ILE A 203 12.58 8.81 4.26
C ILE A 203 11.09 9.13 4.10
N LEU A 204 10.77 10.31 3.56
CA LEU A 204 9.39 10.74 3.31
C LEU A 204 8.69 9.87 2.25
N MET A 205 9.42 9.42 1.22
CA MET A 205 8.88 8.48 0.21
C MET A 205 8.46 7.16 0.84
N ASN A 206 9.27 6.62 1.75
CA ASN A 206 9.01 5.35 2.40
C ASN A 206 7.90 5.48 3.45
N GLU A 207 7.94 6.52 4.28
CA GLU A 207 6.98 6.74 5.36
C GLU A 207 5.55 6.99 4.83
N PHE A 208 5.41 7.80 3.77
CA PHE A 208 4.12 8.10 3.18
C PHE A 208 3.76 7.17 2.01
N ASN A 209 4.62 6.20 1.68
CA ASN A 209 4.48 5.28 0.55
C ASN A 209 4.16 5.98 -0.79
N ILE A 210 4.90 7.06 -1.09
CA ILE A 210 4.68 7.93 -2.25
C ILE A 210 5.85 7.97 -3.23
N GLY A 211 5.56 8.29 -4.48
CA GLY A 211 6.54 8.47 -5.55
C GLY A 211 7.39 9.73 -5.38
N SER A 212 8.57 9.74 -6.01
CA SER A 212 9.42 10.93 -6.05
C SER A 212 8.72 12.10 -6.74
N SER A 213 7.99 11.84 -7.83
CA SER A 213 7.15 12.82 -8.53
C SER A 213 6.14 13.49 -7.61
N THR A 214 5.47 12.72 -6.74
CA THR A 214 4.49 13.24 -5.78
C THR A 214 5.11 14.25 -4.81
N ILE A 215 6.35 14.01 -4.36
CA ILE A 215 7.07 14.97 -3.51
C ILE A 215 7.36 16.27 -4.25
N TYR A 216 7.78 16.18 -5.52
CA TYR A 216 8.02 17.37 -6.35
C TYR A 216 6.73 18.16 -6.60
N ASP A 217 5.61 17.49 -6.88
CA ASP A 217 4.31 18.14 -7.09
C ASP A 217 3.82 18.85 -5.83
N ILE A 218 3.96 18.21 -4.65
CA ILE A 218 3.62 18.82 -3.36
C ILE A 218 4.47 20.07 -3.11
N LYS A 219 5.78 20.00 -3.40
CA LYS A 219 6.68 21.14 -3.26
C LYS A 219 6.28 22.29 -4.20
N LYS A 220 5.85 21.98 -5.43
CA LYS A 220 5.37 22.98 -6.40
C LYS A 220 4.05 23.63 -5.98
N GLN A 221 3.15 22.87 -5.34
CA GLN A 221 1.84 23.35 -4.85
C GLN A 221 1.90 24.01 -3.46
N LYS A 222 3.09 24.18 -2.88
CA LYS A 222 3.30 24.65 -1.50
C LYS A 222 2.52 25.93 -1.18
N ASP A 223 2.67 26.97 -1.99
CA ASP A 223 2.12 28.30 -1.68
C ASP A 223 0.59 28.30 -1.74
N GLU A 224 0.01 27.54 -2.68
CA GLU A 224 -1.43 27.36 -2.78
C GLU A 224 -1.99 26.55 -1.61
N LEU A 225 -1.30 25.49 -1.19
CA LEU A 225 -1.68 24.67 -0.04
C LEU A 225 -1.65 25.48 1.26
N MET A 226 -0.61 26.30 1.46
CA MET A 226 -0.47 27.17 2.64
C MET A 226 -1.52 28.29 2.66
N LYS A 227 -1.76 28.95 1.52
CA LYS A 227 -2.81 29.97 1.37
C LYS A 227 -4.19 29.37 1.65
N PHE A 228 -4.47 28.19 1.11
CA PHE A 228 -5.74 27.49 1.34
C PHE A 228 -5.94 27.08 2.81
N ALA A 229 -4.88 26.61 3.48
CA ALA A 229 -4.91 26.27 4.91
C ALA A 229 -5.23 27.50 5.79
N SER A 230 -4.65 28.66 5.46
CA SER A 230 -4.87 29.91 6.21
C SER A 230 -6.28 30.48 6.09
N GLN A 231 -7.03 30.13 5.03
CA GLN A 231 -8.38 30.64 4.77
C GLN A 231 -9.51 29.72 5.29
N SER A 232 -9.17 28.53 5.79
CA SER A 232 -10.15 27.52 6.18
C SER A 232 -10.49 27.62 7.68
N VAL A 233 -11.77 27.81 8.01
CA VAL A 233 -12.27 28.15 9.36
C VAL A 233 -12.18 27.00 10.39
N THR A 234 -11.94 25.75 9.98
CA THR A 234 -11.85 24.60 10.91
C THR A 234 -10.68 23.67 10.59
N THR A 235 -9.76 23.53 11.55
CA THR A 235 -8.54 22.71 11.53
C THR A 235 -8.80 21.20 11.41
N GLU A 236 -9.90 20.70 12.00
CA GLU A 236 -10.22 19.26 12.01
C GLU A 236 -10.62 18.71 10.62
N LYS A 237 -11.13 19.55 9.72
CA LYS A 237 -11.60 19.14 8.38
C LYS A 237 -10.57 19.29 7.27
N LEU A 238 -9.46 20.00 7.50
CA LEU A 238 -8.29 19.95 6.62
C LEU A 238 -7.65 18.54 6.66
N ALA A 239 -7.89 17.79 7.73
CA ALA A 239 -7.27 16.49 7.99
C ALA A 239 -7.65 15.38 7.01
N SER A 240 -8.88 15.35 6.52
CA SER A 240 -9.39 14.27 5.66
C SER A 240 -9.56 14.66 4.19
N ARG A 241 -9.46 15.95 3.85
CA ARG A 241 -9.64 16.43 2.47
C ARG A 241 -8.41 16.10 1.62
N GLN A 242 -8.61 15.58 0.41
CA GLN A 242 -7.53 15.16 -0.50
C GLN A 242 -7.32 16.09 -1.71
N THR A 243 -8.35 16.87 -2.08
CA THR A 243 -8.36 17.71 -3.29
C THR A 243 -8.49 19.20 -2.99
N LEU A 244 -7.85 20.02 -3.82
CA LEU A 244 -7.97 21.49 -3.81
C LEU A 244 -9.13 22.00 -4.68
N LYS A 245 -9.89 21.12 -5.35
CA LYS A 245 -10.94 21.53 -6.29
C LYS A 245 -12.02 22.35 -5.58
N LYS A 246 -12.25 23.55 -6.09
CA LYS A 246 -13.31 24.44 -5.67
C LYS A 246 -14.67 24.00 -6.26
N PRO A 247 -15.80 24.33 -5.63
CA PRO A 247 -17.11 24.12 -6.24
C PRO A 247 -17.23 24.89 -7.56
N LYS A 248 -17.90 24.30 -8.55
CA LYS A 248 -18.17 24.93 -9.86
C LYS A 248 -18.87 26.29 -9.72
N LEU A 249 -19.68 26.46 -8.68
CA LEU A 249 -20.43 27.67 -8.35
C LEU A 249 -20.02 28.15 -6.95
N GLU A 250 -18.89 28.86 -6.85
CA GLU A 250 -18.30 29.29 -5.57
C GLU A 250 -19.24 30.19 -4.76
N GLN A 251 -19.94 31.11 -5.41
CA GLN A 251 -20.86 32.04 -4.74
C GLN A 251 -22.06 31.31 -4.14
N LEU A 252 -22.71 30.44 -4.91
CA LEU A 252 -23.85 29.65 -4.45
C LEU A 252 -23.47 28.73 -3.28
N ASP A 253 -22.32 28.05 -3.38
CA ASP A 253 -21.83 27.13 -2.34
C ASP A 253 -21.56 27.88 -1.01
N SER A 254 -20.96 29.08 -1.09
CA SER A 254 -20.68 29.93 0.07
C SER A 254 -21.94 30.47 0.74
N VAL A 255 -22.88 31.02 -0.05
CA VAL A 255 -24.15 31.58 0.48
C VAL A 255 -25.00 30.49 1.12
N LEU A 256 -25.11 29.32 0.46
CA LEU A 256 -25.86 28.19 0.98
C LEU A 256 -25.29 27.67 2.30
N PHE A 257 -23.97 27.60 2.42
CA PHE A 257 -23.32 27.16 3.66
C PHE A 257 -23.46 28.18 4.80
N LYS A 258 -23.38 29.48 4.52
CA LYS A 258 -23.65 30.53 5.51
C LYS A 258 -25.08 30.43 6.05
N TRP A 259 -26.06 30.26 5.17
CA TRP A 259 -27.45 30.03 5.57
C TRP A 259 -27.59 28.75 6.43
N PHE A 260 -27.01 27.63 6.00
CA PHE A 260 -27.03 26.39 6.78
C PHE A 260 -26.46 26.61 8.19
N SER A 261 -25.33 27.29 8.29
CA SER A 261 -24.67 27.57 9.57
C SER A 261 -25.53 28.46 10.48
N ALA A 262 -26.21 29.45 9.92
CA ALA A 262 -27.11 30.33 10.66
C ALA A 262 -28.33 29.57 11.21
N GLU A 263 -29.02 28.77 10.38
CA GLU A 263 -30.17 27.97 10.82
C GLU A 263 -29.78 26.96 11.91
N ARG A 264 -28.56 26.40 11.82
CA ARG A 264 -28.01 25.50 12.85
C ARG A 264 -27.65 26.23 14.15
N SER A 265 -27.13 27.45 14.08
CA SER A 265 -26.88 28.27 15.28
C SER A 265 -28.16 28.63 16.03
N GLU A 266 -29.28 28.76 15.31
CA GLU A 266 -30.62 28.96 15.88
C GLU A 266 -31.26 27.66 16.38
N GLY A 267 -30.59 26.51 16.23
CA GLY A 267 -31.07 25.21 16.69
C GLY A 267 -32.16 24.58 15.81
N LYS A 268 -32.46 25.14 14.63
CA LYS A 268 -33.49 24.60 13.75
C LYS A 268 -33.01 23.31 13.06
N PRO A 269 -33.87 22.28 12.93
CA PRO A 269 -33.52 21.08 12.18
C PRO A 269 -33.46 21.42 10.68
N VAL A 270 -32.38 21.00 10.03
CA VAL A 270 -32.18 21.19 8.59
C VAL A 270 -32.02 19.82 7.94
N THR A 271 -32.91 19.47 7.02
CA THR A 271 -32.89 18.18 6.30
C THR A 271 -32.28 18.33 4.91
N GLY A 272 -31.95 17.20 4.26
CA GLY A 272 -31.40 17.21 2.90
C GLY A 272 -32.30 17.91 1.88
N PRO A 273 -33.61 17.60 1.81
CA PRO A 273 -34.54 18.29 0.92
C PRO A 273 -34.58 19.81 1.12
N MET A 274 -34.53 20.28 2.38
CA MET A 274 -34.51 21.72 2.68
C MET A 274 -33.27 22.42 2.11
N ILE A 275 -32.11 21.76 2.16
CA ILE A 275 -30.87 22.31 1.57
C ILE A 275 -30.98 22.38 0.05
N VAL A 276 -31.52 21.34 -0.59
CA VAL A 276 -31.71 21.31 -2.05
C VAL A 276 -32.68 22.41 -2.49
N GLU A 277 -33.80 22.58 -1.79
CA GLU A 277 -34.78 23.63 -2.08
C GLU A 277 -34.18 25.02 -1.91
N LYS A 278 -33.45 25.25 -0.82
CA LYS A 278 -32.76 26.53 -0.59
C LYS A 278 -31.68 26.79 -1.64
N ALA A 279 -30.97 25.77 -2.08
CA ALA A 279 -29.96 25.88 -3.13
C ALA A 279 -30.58 26.30 -4.47
N LYS A 280 -31.73 25.74 -4.84
CA LYS A 280 -32.47 26.15 -6.05
C LYS A 280 -32.86 27.62 -5.99
N LYS A 281 -33.39 28.06 -4.84
CA LYS A 281 -33.76 29.47 -4.62
C LYS A 281 -32.57 30.41 -4.74
N PHE A 282 -31.47 30.12 -4.05
CA PHE A 282 -30.25 30.93 -4.16
C PHE A 282 -29.62 30.87 -5.56
N GLY A 283 -29.76 29.76 -6.28
CA GLY A 283 -29.30 29.68 -7.67
C GLY A 283 -30.09 30.61 -8.58
N GLN A 284 -31.42 30.66 -8.44
CA GLN A 284 -32.27 31.61 -9.15
C GLN A 284 -31.90 33.06 -8.82
N ASP A 285 -31.74 33.38 -7.53
CA ASP A 285 -31.38 34.73 -7.07
C ASP A 285 -29.99 35.17 -7.58
N LEU A 286 -29.08 34.22 -7.81
CA LEU A 286 -27.74 34.47 -8.36
C LEU A 286 -27.67 34.38 -9.90
N GLY A 287 -28.79 34.16 -10.58
CA GLY A 287 -28.83 34.06 -12.05
C GLY A 287 -28.18 32.80 -12.62
N VAL A 288 -28.03 31.74 -11.82
CA VAL A 288 -27.47 30.45 -12.28
C VAL A 288 -28.54 29.71 -13.09
N ALA A 289 -28.25 29.43 -14.37
CA ALA A 289 -29.15 28.65 -15.21
C ALA A 289 -29.33 27.22 -14.66
N GLU A 290 -30.54 26.66 -14.77
CA GLU A 290 -30.84 25.31 -14.27
C GLU A 290 -29.98 24.23 -14.95
N SER A 291 -29.52 24.48 -16.18
CA SER A 291 -28.57 23.65 -16.93
C SER A 291 -27.14 23.65 -16.36
N GLU A 292 -26.78 24.64 -15.53
CA GLU A 292 -25.44 24.73 -14.93
C GLU A 292 -25.31 23.95 -13.62
N CYS A 293 -26.43 23.71 -12.93
CA CYS A 293 -26.52 22.97 -11.68
C CYS A 293 -27.76 22.08 -11.63
N ASN A 294 -27.61 20.79 -11.90
CA ASN A 294 -28.72 19.83 -11.89
C ASN A 294 -29.25 19.49 -10.47
N TYR A 295 -28.76 20.14 -9.42
CA TYR A 295 -29.08 19.89 -7.99
C TYR A 295 -29.24 18.41 -7.60
N SER A 296 -28.45 17.54 -8.23
CA SER A 296 -28.58 16.09 -8.10
C SER A 296 -28.12 15.59 -6.73
N ASP A 297 -28.46 14.34 -6.40
CA ASP A 297 -27.94 13.69 -5.19
C ASP A 297 -26.41 13.69 -5.14
N GLY A 298 -25.74 13.58 -6.31
CA GLY A 298 -24.29 13.70 -6.42
C GLY A 298 -23.77 15.10 -6.07
N TRP A 299 -24.45 16.15 -6.52
CA TRP A 299 -24.14 17.53 -6.15
C TRP A 299 -24.32 17.73 -4.63
N PHE A 300 -25.44 17.28 -4.08
CA PHE A 300 -25.75 17.43 -2.65
C PHE A 300 -24.78 16.64 -1.77
N ARG A 301 -24.41 15.43 -2.19
CA ARG A 301 -23.38 14.63 -1.54
C ARG A 301 -22.04 15.37 -1.51
N ASN A 302 -21.64 15.97 -2.63
CA ASN A 302 -20.39 16.74 -2.71
C ASN A 302 -20.44 18.02 -1.87
N PHE A 303 -21.58 18.72 -1.81
CA PHE A 303 -21.80 19.86 -0.91
C PHE A 303 -21.63 19.45 0.56
N LYS A 304 -22.29 18.36 0.99
CA LYS A 304 -22.13 17.81 2.34
C LYS A 304 -20.67 17.44 2.64
N PHE A 305 -19.97 16.82 1.68
CA PHE A 305 -18.55 16.48 1.86
C PHE A 305 -17.67 17.72 1.99
N ARG A 306 -17.85 18.74 1.14
CA ARG A 306 -17.08 20.00 1.20
C ARG A 306 -17.23 20.69 2.54
N HIS A 307 -18.44 20.70 3.08
CA HIS A 307 -18.77 21.39 4.33
C HIS A 307 -18.74 20.46 5.55
N GLY A 308 -18.39 19.18 5.38
CA GLY A 308 -18.40 18.14 6.40
C GLY A 308 -19.71 18.10 7.20
N ILE A 309 -20.83 18.11 6.48
CA ILE A 309 -22.18 18.01 7.00
C ILE A 309 -22.52 16.52 7.11
N ARG A 310 -22.83 16.04 8.33
CA ARG A 310 -23.22 14.66 8.60
C ARG A 310 -24.66 14.59 9.07
N ARG A 311 -25.31 13.44 8.88
CA ARG A 311 -26.60 13.15 9.51
C ARG A 311 -26.36 12.83 10.97
N LEU A 312 -27.07 13.53 11.85
CA LEU A 312 -27.24 13.15 13.25
C LEU A 312 -28.71 12.81 13.44
N ASP A 313 -28.98 11.72 14.14
CA ASP A 313 -30.33 11.44 14.59
C ASP A 313 -30.66 12.39 15.75
N VAL A 314 -31.86 12.98 15.72
CA VAL A 314 -32.36 13.90 16.75
C VAL A 314 -32.92 13.10 17.94
N THR A 315 -32.56 11.82 18.04
CA THR A 315 -33.00 10.90 19.07
C THR A 315 -32.07 10.98 20.27
N GLY A 316 -32.58 11.51 21.37
CA GLY A 316 -31.89 11.51 22.65
C GLY A 316 -32.51 12.52 23.59
N GLU A 317 -33.48 12.05 24.37
CA GLU A 317 -33.95 12.66 25.61
C GLU A 317 -32.76 13.16 26.44
N THR A 318 -32.43 14.44 26.29
CA THR A 318 -31.46 15.13 27.14
C THR A 318 -32.09 16.41 27.65
N PHE A 319 -33.32 16.26 28.15
CA PHE A 319 -33.84 17.09 29.22
C PHE A 319 -34.16 16.15 30.36
N SER A 320 -33.33 16.16 31.40
CA SER A 320 -33.60 15.47 32.65
C SER A 320 -35.03 15.79 33.11
N ALA A 321 -35.77 14.79 33.59
CA ALA A 321 -37.09 14.97 34.17
C ALA A 321 -37.07 16.12 35.18
N ASN A 322 -38.08 16.99 35.14
CA ASN A 322 -38.18 18.12 36.06
C ASN A 322 -38.49 17.59 37.47
N GLN A 323 -37.45 17.40 38.28
CA GLN A 323 -37.56 16.83 39.63
C GLN A 323 -38.53 17.62 40.52
N ASN A 324 -38.59 18.95 40.38
CA ASN A 324 -39.53 19.79 41.14
C ASN A 324 -41.01 19.50 40.80
N SER A 325 -41.31 19.11 39.56
CA SER A 325 -42.68 18.73 39.16
C SER A 325 -43.03 17.34 39.66
N ALA A 326 -42.06 16.41 39.65
CA ALA A 326 -42.24 15.06 40.17
C ALA A 326 -42.43 15.05 41.69
N GLU A 327 -41.71 15.91 42.44
CA GLU A 327 -41.87 16.03 43.89
C GLU A 327 -43.26 16.56 44.28
N LYS A 328 -43.79 17.56 43.56
CA LYS A 328 -45.14 18.08 43.81
C LYS A 328 -46.24 17.07 43.48
N TYR A 329 -46.03 16.23 42.47
CA TYR A 329 -47.03 15.22 42.07
C TYR A 329 -47.14 14.07 43.07
N LYS A 330 -46.12 13.81 43.91
CA LYS A 330 -46.20 12.79 44.96
C LYS A 330 -47.33 13.09 45.93
N ASP A 331 -47.41 14.33 46.41
CA ASP A 331 -48.44 14.76 47.36
C ASP A 331 -49.86 14.69 46.76
N GLU A 332 -49.98 14.96 45.46
CA GLU A 332 -51.26 14.87 44.74
C GLU A 332 -51.65 13.41 44.46
N PHE A 333 -50.68 12.56 44.14
CA PHE A 333 -50.89 11.13 43.91
C PHE A 333 -51.29 10.40 45.19
N GLU A 334 -50.67 10.72 46.33
CA GLU A 334 -51.05 10.16 47.64
C GLU A 334 -52.50 10.48 48.01
N LYS A 335 -52.97 11.70 47.70
CA LYS A 335 -54.38 12.06 47.87
C LYS A 335 -55.30 11.26 46.96
N ILE A 336 -54.95 11.09 45.69
CA ILE A 336 -55.77 10.30 44.75
C ILE A 336 -55.88 8.84 45.20
N VAL A 337 -54.79 8.25 45.71
CA VAL A 337 -54.79 6.89 46.25
C VAL A 337 -55.68 6.78 47.48
N ALA A 338 -55.60 7.75 48.40
CA ALA A 338 -56.41 7.76 49.61
C ALA A 338 -57.91 8.02 49.32
N ASP A 339 -58.22 8.97 48.44
CA ASP A 339 -59.60 9.35 48.10
C ASP A 339 -60.36 8.25 47.34
N ASN A 340 -59.64 7.37 46.64
CA ASN A 340 -60.22 6.28 45.85
C ASN A 340 -59.96 4.88 46.46
N ASP A 341 -59.39 4.83 47.67
CA ASP A 341 -59.08 3.61 48.44
C ASP A 341 -58.34 2.53 47.59
N LEU A 342 -57.35 2.97 46.82
CA LEU A 342 -56.66 2.13 45.85
C LEU A 342 -55.60 1.25 46.53
N THR A 343 -55.63 -0.05 46.26
CA THR A 343 -54.58 -0.96 46.76
C THR A 343 -53.35 -0.91 45.84
N PRO A 344 -52.13 -1.23 46.34
CA PRO A 344 -50.92 -1.23 45.53
C PRO A 344 -51.01 -2.06 44.25
N GLU A 345 -51.80 -3.15 44.28
CA GLU A 345 -52.02 -4.04 43.13
C GLU A 345 -52.85 -3.39 42.01
N GLN A 346 -53.53 -2.28 42.29
CA GLN A 346 -54.36 -1.52 41.35
C GLN A 346 -53.63 -0.31 40.74
N ILE A 347 -52.39 -0.04 41.18
CA ILE A 347 -51.56 1.05 40.68
C ILE A 347 -50.67 0.54 39.55
N TYR A 348 -51.03 0.89 38.33
CA TYR A 348 -50.28 0.50 37.13
C TYR A 348 -49.50 1.68 36.56
N ASN A 349 -48.24 1.43 36.21
CA ASN A 349 -47.42 2.38 35.46
C ASN A 349 -47.72 2.22 33.96
N ALA A 350 -48.18 3.29 33.31
CA ALA A 350 -48.38 3.32 31.86
C ALA A 350 -47.22 4.10 31.22
N ASP A 351 -46.40 3.41 30.43
CA ASP A 351 -45.16 3.95 29.84
C ASP A 351 -45.45 4.95 28.70
N GLU A 352 -46.34 4.67 27.75
CA GLU A 352 -46.85 5.65 26.76
C GLU A 352 -47.82 4.98 25.74
N THR A 353 -48.74 5.73 25.15
CA THR A 353 -49.34 5.40 23.84
C THR A 353 -49.67 6.68 23.08
N GLY A 354 -49.11 6.87 21.88
CA GLY A 354 -49.21 8.14 21.14
C GLY A 354 -49.56 7.98 19.66
N LEU A 355 -50.50 8.79 19.17
CA LEU A 355 -50.78 9.01 17.75
C LEU A 355 -50.04 10.27 17.26
N LEU A 356 -49.29 10.15 16.16
CA LEU A 356 -48.35 11.18 15.68
C LEU A 356 -48.94 12.01 14.53
N TRP A 357 -49.31 13.28 14.79
CA TRP A 357 -49.70 14.26 13.74
C TRP A 357 -48.74 15.46 13.73
N ARG A 358 -48.16 15.76 12.55
CA ARG A 358 -47.10 16.78 12.30
C ARG A 358 -45.75 16.52 13.00
N CYS A 359 -45.18 15.33 12.80
CA CYS A 359 -43.81 15.06 13.22
C CYS A 359 -42.79 15.98 12.53
N LEU A 360 -42.03 16.72 13.33
CA LEU A 360 -40.75 17.28 12.87
C LEU A 360 -39.78 16.13 12.51
N PRO A 361 -38.83 16.35 11.60
CA PRO A 361 -37.87 15.33 11.20
C PRO A 361 -37.13 14.73 12.40
N THR A 362 -37.06 13.40 12.48
CA THR A 362 -36.36 12.65 13.53
C THR A 362 -34.84 12.65 13.38
N SER A 363 -34.32 13.26 12.31
CA SER A 363 -32.89 13.42 12.05
C SER A 363 -32.62 14.79 11.43
N THR A 364 -31.45 15.35 11.70
CA THR A 364 -30.99 16.63 11.16
C THR A 364 -29.58 16.49 10.61
N LEU A 365 -29.23 17.36 9.68
CA LEU A 365 -27.86 17.52 9.24
C LEU A 365 -27.13 18.48 10.19
N ALA A 366 -25.89 18.15 10.54
CA ALA A 366 -25.09 18.88 11.52
C ALA A 366 -23.66 19.13 11.01
N GLY A 367 -23.08 20.26 11.41
CA GLY A 367 -21.68 20.58 11.16
C GLY A 367 -20.71 19.65 11.90
N GLY A 368 -19.45 19.60 11.45
CA GLY A 368 -18.48 18.61 11.95
C GLY A 368 -18.06 18.81 13.42
N GLY A 369 -18.13 20.04 13.93
CA GLY A 369 -17.89 20.35 15.34
C GLY A 369 -19.10 20.11 16.27
N GLU A 370 -20.30 19.83 15.72
CA GLU A 370 -21.50 19.56 16.51
C GLU A 370 -21.50 18.09 16.97
N LYS A 371 -21.30 17.85 18.28
CA LYS A 371 -21.32 16.51 18.89
C LYS A 371 -22.73 15.95 19.11
N ALA A 372 -23.73 16.83 19.26
CA ALA A 372 -25.14 16.48 19.46
C ALA A 372 -26.06 17.54 18.82
N ALA A 373 -27.22 17.11 18.32
CA ALA A 373 -28.24 18.03 17.81
C ALA A 373 -29.14 18.50 18.95
N LYS A 374 -29.19 19.82 19.22
CA LYS A 374 -30.19 20.40 20.13
C LYS A 374 -31.59 20.21 19.51
N GLY A 375 -32.45 19.42 20.17
CA GLY A 375 -33.80 19.06 19.68
C GLY A 375 -34.94 19.89 20.30
N PHE A 376 -36.15 19.75 19.75
CA PHE A 376 -37.39 20.33 20.27
C PHE A 376 -38.28 19.24 20.90
N LYS A 377 -39.04 19.59 21.95
CA LYS A 377 -40.01 18.69 22.59
C LYS A 377 -41.15 18.36 21.62
N LYS A 378 -41.42 17.08 21.36
CA LYS A 378 -42.61 16.64 20.59
C LYS A 378 -43.86 17.18 21.31
N LYS A 379 -44.64 18.05 20.65
CA LYS A 379 -45.98 18.40 21.13
C LYS A 379 -46.90 17.21 20.89
N GLN A 380 -47.04 16.34 21.88
CA GLN A 380 -48.09 15.34 21.92
C GLN A 380 -49.35 16.00 22.52
N ARG A 381 -50.50 15.94 21.82
CA ARG A 381 -51.80 16.26 22.43
C ARG A 381 -52.34 14.97 23.04
N GLN A 382 -52.51 14.94 24.36
CA GLN A 382 -53.12 13.83 25.09
C GLN A 382 -54.58 13.64 24.66
N ILE A 383 -54.94 12.43 24.23
CA ILE A 383 -56.32 11.95 24.21
C ILE A 383 -56.28 10.61 24.94
N ASN A 384 -56.85 10.57 26.14
CA ASN A 384 -56.89 9.36 26.97
C ASN A 384 -57.93 8.40 26.39
N ARG A 385 -57.52 7.18 26.02
CA ARG A 385 -58.43 6.04 25.87
C ARG A 385 -57.98 4.96 26.84
N PHE A 386 -58.86 4.61 27.77
CA PHE A 386 -58.68 3.47 28.66
C PHE A 386 -58.94 2.19 27.88
N ALA A 387 -58.01 1.23 27.95
CA ALA A 387 -58.27 -0.17 27.63
C ALA A 387 -57.96 -0.97 28.90
N MET A 388 -58.98 -1.66 29.42
CA MET A 388 -58.84 -2.66 30.47
C MET A 388 -58.28 -3.96 29.87
N CYS A 389 -57.39 -4.63 30.60
CA CYS A 389 -57.11 -6.05 30.40
C CYS A 389 -58.22 -6.90 31.03
#